data_AF-A0A3D2QQQ6-F1
#
_entry.id   AF-A0A3D2QQQ6-F1
#
_cell.length_a   1.000
_cell.length_b   1.000
_cell.length_c   1.000
_cell.angle_alpha   90.00
_cell.angle_beta   90.00
_cell.angle_gamma   90.00
#
_symmetry.space_group_name_H-M   'P 1'
#
loop_
_entity.id
_entity.type
_entity.pdbx_description
1 polymer ?
#
loop_
_entity_poly.entity_id
_entity_poly.type
_entity_poly.pdbx_seq_one_letter_code
_entity_poly.pdbx_strand_id
1 'polypeptide(L)'
;MIPLISLGIPGSPPAAMLLGALSMHGLKVGPLLSIERPEIIPMIGSIILWGTIFLFICGLLVTRPMVAVLKISPKILMPIITVLCVIGTFAYNNNPFHLTLVFVCAIAGYLFDKMQYSSGALILGLILGNMADSYFRRALFISDGNFLTLINRPIALVFFIACVWTIAKQFGFSPAAIVKSFGKKKYS
;
A
#
# COMPACT_ATOMS: atom_id res chain seq x y z
N MET A 1 -14.30 -5.06 -9.78
CA MET A 1 -15.70 -5.38 -9.39
C MET A 1 -16.43 -6.16 -10.46
N ILE A 2 -16.25 -5.86 -11.77
CA ILE A 2 -16.84 -6.64 -12.87
C ILE A 2 -16.57 -8.16 -12.76
N PRO A 3 -15.33 -8.64 -12.47
CA PRO A 3 -15.08 -10.08 -12.31
C PRO A 3 -15.76 -10.69 -11.09
N LEU A 4 -15.98 -9.88 -10.03
CA LEU A 4 -16.65 -10.34 -8.82
C LEU A 4 -18.13 -10.57 -9.08
N ILE A 5 -18.82 -9.63 -9.73
CA ILE A 5 -20.27 -9.73 -9.97
C ILE A 5 -20.54 -10.78 -11.06
N SER A 6 -19.69 -10.85 -12.09
CA SER A 6 -19.90 -11.74 -13.23
C SER A 6 -19.39 -13.17 -13.01
N LEU A 7 -18.27 -13.37 -12.29
CA LEU A 7 -17.64 -14.68 -12.12
C LEU A 7 -17.57 -15.13 -10.65
N GLY A 8 -17.94 -14.27 -9.69
CA GLY A 8 -17.81 -14.59 -8.26
C GLY A 8 -16.36 -14.63 -7.77
N ILE A 9 -15.39 -14.12 -8.55
CA ILE A 9 -13.96 -14.18 -8.21
C ILE A 9 -13.48 -12.81 -7.72
N PRO A 10 -13.10 -12.65 -6.44
CA PRO A 10 -12.59 -11.39 -5.93
C PRO A 10 -11.16 -11.16 -6.41
N GLY A 11 -10.93 -10.02 -7.09
CA GLY A 11 -9.60 -9.60 -7.57
C GLY A 11 -8.85 -8.65 -6.64
N SER A 12 -9.44 -8.25 -5.51
CA SER A 12 -8.82 -7.37 -4.51
C SER A 12 -9.40 -7.60 -3.11
N PRO A 13 -8.71 -7.25 -2.02
CA PRO A 13 -9.22 -7.45 -0.66
C PRO A 13 -10.58 -6.77 -0.38
N PRO A 14 -10.84 -5.52 -0.81
CA PRO A 14 -12.17 -4.90 -0.65
C PRO A 14 -13.26 -5.65 -1.42
N ALA A 15 -12.90 -6.24 -2.57
CA ALA A 15 -13.82 -7.08 -3.34
C ALA A 15 -14.18 -8.36 -2.58
N ALA A 16 -13.21 -9.01 -1.93
CA ALA A 16 -13.46 -10.19 -1.11
C ALA A 16 -14.40 -9.87 0.07
N MET A 17 -14.22 -8.72 0.74
CA MET A 17 -15.14 -8.29 1.81
C MET A 17 -16.56 -8.07 1.29
N LEU A 18 -16.72 -7.43 0.14
CA LEU A 18 -18.04 -7.25 -0.48
C LEU A 18 -18.69 -8.60 -0.85
N LEU A 19 -17.93 -9.55 -1.41
CA LEU A 19 -18.42 -10.90 -1.70
C LEU A 19 -18.91 -11.59 -0.42
N GLY A 20 -18.14 -11.46 0.66
CA GLY A 20 -18.52 -11.97 1.98
C GLY A 20 -19.83 -11.35 2.47
N ALA A 21 -19.97 -10.03 2.39
CA ALA A 21 -21.20 -9.33 2.78
C ALA A 21 -22.41 -9.77 1.94
N LEU A 22 -22.27 -9.87 0.62
CA LEU A 22 -23.34 -10.34 -0.28
C LEU A 22 -23.72 -11.79 0.02
N SER A 23 -22.73 -12.64 0.32
CA SER A 23 -22.97 -14.04 0.69
C SER A 23 -23.70 -14.16 2.03
N MET A 24 -23.40 -13.29 3.01
CA MET A 24 -24.17 -13.23 4.28
C MET A 24 -25.62 -12.82 4.06
N HIS A 25 -25.89 -11.98 3.06
CA HIS A 25 -27.25 -11.62 2.64
C HIS A 25 -27.91 -12.67 1.72
N GLY A 26 -27.30 -13.85 1.55
CA GLY A 26 -27.85 -14.93 0.74
C GLY A 26 -27.74 -14.73 -0.77
N LEU A 27 -26.99 -13.72 -1.23
CA LEU A 27 -26.79 -13.44 -2.64
C LEU A 27 -25.57 -14.20 -3.17
N LYS A 28 -25.80 -15.19 -4.04
CA LYS A 28 -24.72 -15.91 -4.74
C LYS A 28 -24.29 -15.12 -5.99
N VAL A 29 -23.12 -14.48 -5.88
CA VAL A 29 -22.48 -13.76 -7.00
C VAL A 29 -21.97 -14.75 -8.06
N GLY A 30 -22.13 -14.42 -9.34
CA GLY A 30 -21.78 -15.29 -10.45
C GLY A 30 -22.65 -15.05 -11.67
N PRO A 31 -22.43 -15.79 -12.78
CA PRO A 31 -23.13 -15.55 -14.05
C PRO A 31 -24.64 -15.83 -13.94
N LEU A 32 -25.05 -16.66 -12.98
CA LEU A 32 -26.44 -16.98 -12.69
C LEU A 32 -27.19 -15.83 -11.99
N LEU A 33 -26.48 -14.88 -11.35
CA LEU A 33 -27.10 -13.76 -10.64
C LEU A 33 -27.93 -12.87 -11.58
N SER A 34 -27.45 -12.67 -12.81
CA SER A 34 -28.18 -11.92 -13.86
C SER A 34 -29.49 -12.58 -14.26
N ILE A 35 -29.59 -13.91 -14.10
CA ILE A 35 -30.73 -14.72 -14.55
C ILE A 35 -31.74 -14.88 -13.41
N GLU A 36 -31.28 -15.23 -12.22
CA GLU A 36 -32.14 -15.43 -11.05
C GLU A 36 -32.67 -14.11 -10.47
N ARG A 37 -31.87 -13.05 -10.52
CA ARG A 37 -32.18 -11.74 -9.90
C ARG A 37 -31.65 -10.57 -10.74
N PRO A 38 -32.30 -10.26 -11.90
CA PRO A 38 -31.81 -9.23 -12.84
C PRO A 38 -31.76 -7.82 -12.24
N GLU A 39 -32.53 -7.55 -11.19
CA GLU A 39 -32.62 -6.25 -10.53
C GLU A 39 -31.40 -5.91 -9.65
N ILE A 40 -30.65 -6.92 -9.20
CA ILE A 40 -29.57 -6.73 -8.21
C ILE A 40 -28.35 -6.05 -8.82
N ILE A 41 -28.02 -6.35 -10.09
CA ILE A 41 -26.86 -5.77 -10.78
C ILE A 41 -27.00 -4.25 -10.96
N PRO A 42 -28.10 -3.71 -11.52
CA PRO A 42 -28.29 -2.26 -11.61
C PRO A 42 -28.45 -1.60 -10.23
N MET A 43 -29.00 -2.29 -9.23
CA MET A 43 -29.10 -1.79 -7.86
C MET A 43 -27.73 -1.61 -7.20
N ILE A 44 -26.83 -2.60 -7.32
CA ILE A 44 -25.45 -2.48 -6.83
C ILE A 44 -24.73 -1.36 -7.59
N GLY A 45 -24.93 -1.27 -8.92
CA GLY A 45 -24.39 -0.19 -9.74
C GLY A 45 -24.84 1.20 -9.27
N SER A 46 -26.12 1.38 -8.97
CA SER A 46 -26.67 2.66 -8.52
C SER A 46 -26.19 3.03 -7.11
N ILE A 47 -26.09 2.08 -6.18
CA ILE A 47 -25.54 2.32 -4.83
C ILE A 47 -24.07 2.74 -4.91
N ILE A 48 -23.27 2.12 -5.78
CA ILE A 48 -21.87 2.50 -5.98
C ILE A 48 -21.76 3.90 -6.59
N LEU A 49 -22.63 4.24 -7.55
CA LEU A 49 -22.68 5.59 -8.12
C LEU A 49 -23.03 6.62 -7.03
N TRP A 50 -24.08 6.37 -6.24
CA TRP A 50 -24.46 7.23 -5.12
C TRP A 50 -23.36 7.33 -4.07
N GLY A 51 -22.73 6.21 -3.72
CA GLY A 51 -21.58 6.17 -2.83
C GLY A 51 -20.42 7.00 -3.35
N THR A 52 -20.17 6.99 -4.66
CA THR A 52 -19.12 7.80 -5.29
C THR A 52 -19.43 9.29 -5.22
N ILE A 53 -20.68 9.68 -5.49
CA ILE A 53 -21.15 11.08 -5.36
C ILE A 53 -21.03 11.54 -3.90
N PHE A 54 -21.47 10.70 -2.96
CA PHE A 54 -21.36 10.98 -1.53
C PHE A 54 -19.90 11.13 -1.09
N LEU A 55 -19.02 10.23 -1.53
CA LEU A 55 -17.59 10.26 -1.23
C LEU A 55 -16.90 11.49 -1.84
N PHE A 56 -17.35 11.95 -3.02
CA PHE A 56 -16.92 13.20 -3.62
C PHE A 56 -17.32 14.43 -2.77
N ILE A 57 -18.57 14.50 -2.32
CA ILE A 57 -19.07 15.59 -1.46
C ILE A 57 -18.36 15.59 -0.11
N CYS A 58 -18.28 14.43 0.56
CA CYS A 58 -17.53 14.28 1.81
C CYS A 58 -16.05 14.63 1.62
N GLY A 59 -15.44 14.18 0.52
CA GLY A 59 -14.06 14.53 0.18
C GLY A 59 -13.85 16.03 0.10
N LEU A 60 -14.72 16.76 -0.59
CA LEU A 60 -14.66 18.23 -0.68
C LEU A 60 -14.82 18.91 0.68
N LEU A 61 -15.75 18.44 1.52
CA LEU A 61 -15.99 19.00 2.85
C LEU A 61 -14.80 18.74 3.80
N VAL A 62 -14.27 17.52 3.81
CA VAL A 62 -13.18 17.09 4.71
C VAL A 62 -11.81 17.61 4.25
N THR A 63 -11.62 17.88 2.97
CA THR A 63 -10.34 18.43 2.46
C THR A 63 -9.98 19.75 3.15
N ARG A 64 -10.96 20.64 3.39
CA ARG A 64 -10.73 21.95 4.00
C ARG A 64 -10.07 21.89 5.40
N PRO A 65 -10.61 21.17 6.39
CA PRO A 65 -9.95 21.03 7.68
C PRO A 65 -8.63 20.26 7.59
N MET A 66 -8.52 19.25 6.73
CA MET A 66 -7.26 18.49 6.57
C MET A 66 -6.12 19.36 6.05
N VAL A 67 -6.39 20.27 5.12
CA VAL A 67 -5.40 21.25 4.64
C VAL A 67 -4.98 22.21 5.74
N ALA A 68 -5.88 22.58 6.66
CA ALA A 68 -5.53 23.44 7.79
C ALA A 68 -4.53 22.75 8.74
N VAL A 69 -4.68 21.44 8.98
CA VAL A 69 -3.72 20.65 9.77
C VAL A 69 -2.33 20.62 9.11
N LEU A 70 -2.29 20.51 7.77
CA LEU A 70 -1.03 20.51 7.00
C LEU A 70 -0.30 21.86 7.00
N LYS A 71 -1.00 22.98 7.28
CA LYS A 71 -0.40 24.31 7.39
C LYS A 71 0.32 24.56 8.72
N ILE A 72 0.17 23.67 9.69
CA ILE A 72 0.86 23.77 10.99
C ILE A 72 2.36 23.60 10.74
N SER A 73 3.17 24.40 11.45
CA SER A 73 4.62 24.35 11.32
C SER A 73 5.13 22.92 11.59
N PRO A 74 5.96 22.33 10.70
CA PRO A 74 6.45 20.96 10.84
C PRO A 74 7.25 20.76 12.13
N LYS A 75 7.82 21.82 12.69
CA LYS A 75 8.55 21.78 13.98
C LYS A 75 7.67 21.34 15.16
N ILE A 76 6.38 21.64 15.12
CA ILE A 76 5.42 21.27 16.16
C ILE A 76 4.69 19.98 15.75
N LEU A 77 4.43 19.81 14.46
CA LEU A 77 3.69 18.66 13.96
C LEU A 77 4.47 17.34 14.11
N MET A 78 5.78 17.34 13.82
CA MET A 78 6.63 16.15 13.93
C MET A 78 6.66 15.52 15.34
N PRO A 79 6.89 16.26 16.45
CA PRO A 79 6.87 15.65 17.78
C PRO A 79 5.48 15.12 18.16
N ILE A 80 4.40 15.81 17.77
CA ILE A 80 3.03 15.33 18.01
C ILE A 80 2.77 14.01 17.29
N ILE A 81 3.14 13.90 16.00
CA ILE A 81 3.00 12.66 15.22
C ILE A 81 3.81 11.53 15.86
N THR A 82 5.03 11.83 16.30
CA THR A 82 5.92 10.82 16.91
C THR A 82 5.33 10.25 18.19
N VAL A 83 4.83 11.12 19.08
CA VAL A 83 4.15 10.71 20.31
C VAL A 83 2.89 9.92 19.99
N LEU A 84 2.09 10.37 19.03
CA LEU A 84 0.87 9.67 18.62
C LEU A 84 1.16 8.28 18.04
N CYS A 85 2.22 8.12 17.24
CA CYS A 85 2.67 6.83 16.72
C CYS A 85 3.11 5.87 17.83
N VAL A 86 3.82 6.37 18.85
CA VAL A 86 4.24 5.57 20.02
C VAL A 86 3.02 5.12 20.83
N ILE A 87 2.08 6.04 21.09
CA ILE A 87 0.84 5.70 21.81
C ILE A 87 -0.01 4.71 21.02
N GLY A 88 -0.18 4.94 19.71
CA GLY A 88 -0.98 4.07 18.85
C GLY A 88 -0.42 2.65 18.74
N THR A 89 0.90 2.51 18.70
CA THR A 89 1.56 1.20 18.67
C THR A 89 1.50 0.48 20.01
N PHE A 90 1.54 1.22 21.12
CA PHE A 90 1.27 0.67 22.45
C PHE A 90 -0.20 0.20 22.59
N ALA A 91 -1.16 1.00 22.12
CA ALA A 91 -2.58 0.69 22.19
C ALA A 91 -3.01 -0.54 21.37
N TYR A 92 -2.28 -0.87 20.30
CA TYR A 92 -2.63 -1.98 19.41
C TYR A 92 -2.51 -3.35 20.07
N ASN A 93 -1.46 -3.60 20.87
CA ASN A 93 -1.21 -4.94 21.41
C ASN A 93 -0.55 -4.98 22.80
N ASN A 94 -0.36 -3.84 23.49
CA ASN A 94 0.32 -3.74 24.81
C ASN A 94 1.65 -4.53 24.91
N ASN A 95 2.27 -4.87 23.78
CA ASN A 95 3.44 -5.72 23.72
C ASN A 95 4.69 -4.85 23.46
N PRO A 96 5.70 -4.89 24.35
CA PRO A 96 6.89 -4.06 24.24
C PRO A 96 7.70 -4.34 22.96
N PHE A 97 7.56 -5.52 22.36
CA PHE A 97 8.24 -5.87 21.11
C PHE A 97 7.84 -4.94 19.95
N HIS A 98 6.56 -4.58 19.82
CA HIS A 98 6.12 -3.68 18.77
C HIS A 98 6.69 -2.27 18.95
N LEU A 99 6.86 -1.84 20.19
CA LEU A 99 7.46 -0.55 20.50
C LEU A 99 8.95 -0.54 20.11
N THR A 100 9.70 -1.59 20.45
CA THR A 100 11.10 -1.74 20.02
C THR A 100 11.22 -1.75 18.50
N LEU A 101 10.33 -2.46 17.80
CA LEU A 101 10.32 -2.51 16.32
C LEU A 101 10.12 -1.12 15.71
N VAL A 102 9.20 -0.32 16.25
CA VAL A 102 8.94 1.06 15.78
C VAL A 102 10.17 1.93 15.94
N PHE A 103 10.87 1.83 17.08
CA PHE A 103 12.13 2.56 17.30
C PHE A 103 13.23 2.15 16.30
N VAL A 104 13.41 0.85 16.07
CA VAL A 104 14.39 0.34 15.09
C VAL A 104 14.06 0.84 13.69
N CYS A 105 12.79 0.76 13.28
CA CYS A 105 12.33 1.26 11.98
C CYS A 105 12.44 2.80 11.86
N ALA A 106 12.22 3.55 12.94
CA ALA A 106 12.38 5.00 12.95
C ALA A 106 13.86 5.40 12.74
N ILE A 107 14.79 4.69 13.38
CA ILE A 107 16.23 4.88 13.18
C ILE A 107 16.63 4.52 11.74
N ALA A 108 16.16 3.39 11.22
CA ALA A 108 16.41 2.99 9.84
C ALA A 108 15.87 4.02 8.83
N GLY A 109 14.65 4.52 9.07
CA GLY A 109 14.02 5.57 8.27
C GLY A 109 14.83 6.87 8.27
N TYR A 110 15.34 7.29 9.43
CA TYR A 110 16.22 8.46 9.53
C TYR A 110 17.53 8.28 8.75
N LEU A 111 18.09 7.06 8.77
CA LEU A 111 19.30 6.76 7.99
C LEU A 111 19.02 6.82 6.48
N PHE A 112 17.86 6.32 6.03
CA PHE A 112 17.44 6.43 4.63
C PHE A 112 17.18 7.88 4.20
N ASP A 113 16.62 8.71 5.07
CA ASP A 113 16.44 10.15 4.83
C ASP A 113 17.79 10.87 4.66
N LYS A 114 18.78 10.54 5.50
CA LYS A 114 20.15 11.04 5.34
C LYS A 114 20.79 10.64 4.01
N MET A 115 20.48 9.45 3.51
CA MET A 115 20.95 8.97 2.20
C MET A 115 20.13 9.53 1.01
N GLN A 116 19.25 10.51 1.25
CA GLN A 116 18.42 11.16 0.23
C GLN A 116 17.48 10.21 -0.51
N TYR A 117 17.08 9.09 0.12
CA TYR A 117 16.03 8.24 -0.43
C TYR A 117 14.68 8.94 -0.28
N SER A 118 13.88 8.92 -1.35
CA SER A 118 12.52 9.45 -1.30
C SER A 118 11.67 8.66 -0.30
N SER A 119 11.04 9.34 0.67
CA SER A 119 10.12 8.71 1.61
C SER A 119 8.98 7.98 0.90
N GLY A 120 8.53 8.49 -0.25
CA GLY A 120 7.50 7.84 -1.07
C GLY A 120 7.96 6.48 -1.62
N ALA A 121 9.23 6.35 -2.01
CA ALA A 121 9.79 5.09 -2.50
C ALA A 121 9.90 4.05 -1.38
N LEU A 122 10.24 4.46 -0.16
CA LEU A 122 10.25 3.56 1.02
C LEU A 122 8.86 3.01 1.34
N ILE A 123 7.84 3.88 1.33
CA ILE A 123 6.45 3.47 1.58
C ILE A 123 5.96 2.52 0.49
N LEU A 124 6.24 2.83 -0.79
CA LEU A 124 5.94 1.91 -1.88
C LEU A 124 6.66 0.57 -1.69
N GLY A 125 7.96 0.58 -1.38
CA GLY A 125 8.74 -0.63 -1.12
C GLY A 125 8.15 -1.48 -0.01
N LEU A 126 7.63 -0.87 1.06
CA LEU A 126 6.99 -1.58 2.17
C LEU A 126 5.66 -2.23 1.75
N ILE A 127 4.83 -1.52 0.98
CA ILE A 127 3.56 -2.05 0.45
C ILE A 127 3.82 -3.17 -0.56
N LEU A 128 4.71 -2.93 -1.53
CA LEU A 128 5.09 -3.90 -2.54
C LEU A 128 5.81 -5.10 -1.93
N GLY A 129 6.56 -4.92 -0.84
CA GLY A 129 7.24 -5.98 -0.12
C GLY A 129 6.27 -7.05 0.40
N ASN A 130 5.16 -6.64 1.03
CA ASN A 130 4.14 -7.58 1.49
C ASN A 130 3.46 -8.33 0.33
N MET A 131 3.24 -7.62 -0.79
CA MET A 131 2.73 -8.27 -2.00
C MET A 131 3.74 -9.25 -2.59
N ALA A 132 5.02 -8.86 -2.67
CA ALA A 132 6.10 -9.68 -3.17
C ALA A 132 6.26 -10.96 -2.34
N ASP A 133 6.21 -10.87 -1.00
CA ASP A 133 6.24 -12.02 -0.11
C ASP A 133 5.05 -12.97 -0.36
N SER A 134 3.84 -12.41 -0.48
CA SER A 134 2.63 -13.20 -0.78
C SER A 134 2.72 -13.92 -2.12
N TYR A 135 3.21 -13.26 -3.17
CA TYR A 135 3.41 -13.86 -4.48
C TYR A 135 4.57 -14.87 -4.50
N PHE A 136 5.65 -14.59 -3.77
CA PHE A 136 6.78 -15.50 -3.62
C PHE A 136 6.38 -16.78 -2.90
N ARG A 137 5.66 -16.67 -1.79
CA ARG A 137 5.14 -17.82 -1.04
C ARG A 137 4.14 -18.62 -1.87
N ARG A 138 3.27 -17.95 -2.63
CA ARG A 138 2.37 -18.61 -3.59
C ARG A 138 3.14 -19.33 -4.70
N ALA A 139 4.20 -18.74 -5.23
CA ALA A 139 5.04 -19.35 -6.26
C ALA A 139 5.76 -20.60 -5.72
N LEU A 140 6.29 -20.54 -4.50
CA LEU A 140 6.91 -21.69 -3.83
C LEU A 140 5.91 -22.81 -3.53
N PHE A 141 4.69 -22.45 -3.11
CA PHE A 141 3.63 -23.41 -2.87
C PHE A 141 3.21 -24.15 -4.15
N ILE A 142 3.12 -23.44 -5.29
CA ILE A 142 2.83 -24.04 -6.60
C ILE A 142 4.00 -24.89 -7.11
N SER A 143 5.22 -24.58 -6.68
CA SER A 143 6.45 -25.25 -7.14
C SER A 143 6.92 -26.36 -6.19
N ASP A 144 6.07 -26.83 -5.27
CA ASP A 144 6.39 -27.85 -4.26
C ASP A 144 7.69 -27.55 -3.48
N GLY A 145 7.92 -26.27 -3.15
CA GLY A 145 9.10 -25.82 -2.40
C GLY A 145 10.41 -25.77 -3.20
N ASN A 146 10.39 -26.02 -4.51
CA ASN A 146 11.60 -26.00 -5.32
C ASN A 146 11.96 -24.57 -5.79
N PHE A 147 12.98 -23.98 -5.17
CA PHE A 147 13.50 -22.64 -5.50
C PHE A 147 14.07 -22.55 -6.93
N LEU A 148 14.53 -23.66 -7.51
CA LEU A 148 15.07 -23.69 -8.87
C LEU A 148 14.03 -23.31 -9.92
N THR A 149 12.75 -23.50 -9.63
CA THR A 149 11.63 -23.17 -10.53
C THR A 149 11.51 -21.67 -10.79
N LEU A 150 11.96 -20.83 -9.85
CA LEU A 150 11.98 -19.37 -10.01
C LEU A 150 13.06 -18.92 -11.01
N ILE A 151 14.19 -19.61 -11.03
CA ILE A 151 15.33 -19.32 -11.91
C ILE A 151 15.11 -19.94 -13.29
N ASN A 152 14.47 -21.12 -13.35
CA ASN A 152 14.20 -21.83 -14.60
C ASN A 152 13.13 -21.14 -15.47
N ARG A 153 12.34 -20.22 -14.89
CA ARG A 153 11.37 -19.40 -15.62
C ARG A 153 12.10 -18.20 -16.27
N PRO A 154 12.24 -18.15 -17.61
CA PRO A 154 13.06 -17.13 -18.28
C PRO A 154 12.58 -15.70 -18.00
N ILE A 155 11.26 -15.49 -17.86
CA ILE A 155 10.69 -14.19 -17.50
C ILE A 155 11.12 -13.74 -16.10
N ALA A 156 11.10 -14.66 -15.13
CA ALA A 156 11.41 -14.34 -13.73
C ALA A 156 12.89 -13.99 -13.56
N LEU A 157 13.77 -14.70 -14.28
CA LEU A 157 15.19 -14.43 -14.32
C LEU A 157 15.51 -13.04 -14.91
N VAL A 158 14.84 -12.64 -16.00
CA VAL A 158 15.00 -11.30 -16.58
C VAL A 158 14.59 -10.20 -15.59
N PHE A 159 13.44 -10.34 -14.93
CA PHE A 159 13.01 -9.37 -13.91
C PHE A 159 13.96 -9.34 -12.70
N PHE A 160 14.44 -10.50 -12.25
CA PHE A 160 15.37 -10.58 -11.12
C PHE A 160 16.70 -9.88 -11.44
N ILE A 161 17.27 -10.12 -12.63
CA ILE A 161 18.49 -9.43 -13.08
C ILE A 161 18.23 -7.93 -13.18
N ALA A 162 17.09 -7.50 -13.73
CA ALA A 162 16.74 -6.09 -13.82
C ALA A 162 16.64 -5.43 -12.43
N CYS A 163 16.05 -6.10 -11.43
CA CYS A 163 15.99 -5.64 -10.05
C CYS A 163 17.37 -5.53 -9.41
N VAL A 164 18.23 -6.54 -9.57
CA VAL A 164 19.60 -6.49 -9.04
C VAL A 164 20.39 -5.36 -9.70
N TRP A 165 20.22 -5.17 -11.02
CA TRP A 165 20.87 -4.11 -11.78
C TRP A 165 20.46 -2.71 -11.30
N THR A 166 19.16 -2.47 -11.07
CA THR A 166 18.68 -1.17 -10.57
C THR A 166 19.16 -0.89 -9.17
N ILE A 167 19.14 -1.89 -8.27
CA ILE A 167 19.65 -1.76 -6.90
C ILE A 167 21.16 -1.49 -6.91
N ALA A 168 21.94 -2.23 -7.73
CA ALA A 168 23.39 -2.03 -7.83
C ALA A 168 23.74 -0.63 -8.34
N LYS A 169 22.99 -0.10 -9.32
CA LYS A 169 23.13 1.29 -9.79
C LYS A 169 22.78 2.32 -8.72
N GLN A 170 21.88 1.98 -7.80
CA GLN A 170 21.43 2.88 -6.75
C GLN A 170 22.34 2.87 -5.51
N PHE A 171 22.92 1.72 -5.16
CA PHE A 171 23.95 1.61 -4.12
C PHE A 171 25.34 2.05 -4.60
N GLY A 172 25.60 2.04 -5.91
CA GLY A 172 26.81 2.53 -6.54
C GLY A 172 26.88 4.06 -6.56
N PHE A 173 27.31 4.66 -5.44
CA PHE A 173 28.00 5.95 -5.39
C PHE A 173 27.33 7.09 -6.19
N SER A 174 26.28 7.72 -5.63
CA SER A 174 25.80 9.02 -6.11
C SER A 174 26.25 10.16 -5.18
N PRO A 175 27.51 10.62 -5.27
CA PRO A 175 27.95 11.87 -4.63
C PRO A 175 27.29 13.11 -5.28
N ALA A 176 26.52 12.94 -6.35
CA ALA A 176 25.81 14.01 -7.04
C ALA A 176 24.61 14.59 -6.25
N ALA A 177 24.07 13.85 -5.27
CA ALA A 177 23.00 14.36 -4.40
C ALA A 177 23.53 15.32 -3.31
N ILE A 178 24.80 15.15 -2.89
CA ILE A 178 25.43 15.96 -1.83
C ILE A 178 25.76 17.39 -2.34
N VAL A 179 26.14 17.53 -3.62
CA VAL A 179 26.49 18.85 -4.20
C VAL A 179 25.25 19.72 -4.45
N LYS A 180 24.09 19.12 -4.76
CA LYS A 180 22.88 19.89 -5.08
C LYS A 180 22.15 20.44 -3.83
N SER A 181 22.37 19.83 -2.66
CA SER A 181 21.80 20.31 -1.39
C SER A 181 22.55 21.53 -0.79
N PHE A 182 23.80 21.77 -1.17
CA PHE A 182 24.58 22.92 -0.68
C PHE A 182 24.48 24.17 -1.57
N GLY A 183 23.86 24.06 -2.75
CA GLY A 183 23.82 25.14 -3.76
C GLY A 183 22.61 26.08 -3.75
N LYS A 184 21.63 25.92 -2.86
CA LYS A 184 20.47 26.83 -2.76
C LYS A 184 20.32 27.42 -1.36
N LYS A 185 21.28 28.27 -0.97
CA LYS A 185 21.13 29.22 0.15
C LYS A 185 21.55 30.63 -0.30
N LYS A 186 20.75 31.19 -1.20
CA LYS A 186 20.61 32.60 -1.62
C LYS A 186 19.41 32.53 -2.58
N TYR A 187 18.28 33.17 -2.36
CA TYR A 187 18.06 34.61 -2.26
C TYR A 187 16.83 34.92 -1.39
N SER A 188 16.96 36.05 -0.67
CA SER A 188 15.98 37.02 -0.14
C SER A 188 14.56 36.59 0.20
#